data_AF-A0A257Y9Y1-F1
#
_entry.id   AF-A0A257Y9Y1-F1
#
_cell.length_a   1.000
_cell.length_b   1.000
_cell.length_c   1.000
_cell.angle_alpha   90.00
_cell.angle_beta   90.00
_cell.angle_gamma   90.00
#
_symmetry.space_group_name_H-M   'P 1'
#
loop_
_entity.id
_entity.type
_entity.pdbx_description
1 polymer ?
#
loop_
_entity_poly.entity_id
_entity_poly.type
_entity_poly.pdbx_seq_one_letter_code
_entity_poly.pdbx_strand_id
1 'polypeptide(L)'
;MANLPHPGRPSSPMILLPVLALAGMLALFIVRPSAVVEVSTGDFMLVTLFLGGGAAWLTGRAVAKGWKPFPLVLAYSLLLTAAVRFCHFALFKGTLFALDYYLVEAVLLFAIATLGFRSVRKQQMTARYDWLYESAGPLSWRNKAGTDETA
;
A
#
# COMPACT_ATOMS: atom_id res chain seq x y z
N MET A 1 -22.69 16.66 17.01
CA MET A 1 -22.36 15.85 15.81
C MET A 1 -20.94 15.34 15.98
N ALA A 2 -20.70 14.03 15.89
CA ALA A 2 -19.37 13.48 16.16
C ALA A 2 -18.35 14.07 15.17
N ASN A 3 -17.21 14.55 15.68
CA ASN A 3 -16.03 14.90 14.89
C ASN A 3 -15.52 13.64 14.19
N LEU A 4 -16.15 13.26 13.06
CA LEU A 4 -15.71 12.12 12.27
C LEU A 4 -14.31 12.46 11.73
N PRO A 5 -13.29 11.62 12.00
CA PRO A 5 -11.93 11.93 11.58
C PRO A 5 -11.84 12.16 10.07
N HIS A 6 -11.40 13.35 9.65
CA HIS A 6 -11.23 13.68 8.24
C HIS A 6 -10.20 12.73 7.60
N PRO A 7 -10.58 11.89 6.61
CA PRO A 7 -9.72 10.84 6.08
C PRO A 7 -8.52 11.37 5.29
N GLY A 8 -8.58 12.64 4.84
CA GLY A 8 -7.53 13.34 4.09
C GLY A 8 -6.31 13.78 4.89
N ARG A 9 -6.36 13.73 6.24
CA ARG A 9 -5.29 14.27 7.11
C ARG A 9 -3.94 13.57 6.91
N PRO A 10 -2.79 14.25 7.12
CA PRO A 10 -1.46 13.63 7.02
C PRO A 10 -1.24 12.52 8.06
N SER A 11 -1.86 12.63 9.24
CA SER A 11 -1.89 11.58 10.28
C SER A 11 -2.97 10.51 10.05
N SER A 12 -3.40 10.32 8.79
CA SER A 12 -4.38 9.30 8.46
C SER A 12 -3.74 7.90 8.61
N PRO A 13 -4.45 6.92 9.21
CA PRO A 13 -3.93 5.56 9.31
C PRO A 13 -3.57 4.96 7.94
N MET A 14 -4.22 5.43 6.86
CA MET A 14 -3.90 5.02 5.48
C MET A 14 -2.53 5.52 4.96
N ILE A 15 -1.84 6.39 5.69
CA ILE A 15 -0.47 6.84 5.37
C ILE A 15 0.50 6.31 6.42
N LEU A 16 0.17 6.47 7.71
CA LEU A 16 1.03 6.05 8.80
C LEU A 16 1.26 4.54 8.82
N LEU A 17 0.20 3.73 8.71
CA LEU A 17 0.32 2.28 8.75
C LEU A 17 1.19 1.72 7.62
N PRO A 18 0.99 2.06 6.33
CA PRO A 18 1.84 1.53 5.28
C PRO A 18 3.28 2.05 5.39
N VAL A 19 3.51 3.31 5.79
CA VAL A 19 4.88 3.84 5.96
C VAL A 19 5.60 3.14 7.11
N LEU A 20 4.92 2.95 8.25
CA LEU A 20 5.47 2.20 9.39
C LEU A 20 5.70 0.73 9.03
N ALA A 21 4.80 0.11 8.27
CA ALA A 21 4.98 -1.26 7.79
C ALA A 21 6.21 -1.37 6.87
N LEU A 22 6.41 -0.42 5.95
CA LEU A 22 7.61 -0.40 5.09
C LEU A 22 8.89 -0.15 5.88
N ALA A 23 8.87 0.76 6.85
CA ALA A 23 10.01 1.02 7.72
C ALA A 23 10.33 -0.19 8.61
N GLY A 24 9.32 -0.85 9.16
CA GLY A 24 9.45 -2.10 9.92
C GLY A 24 9.96 -3.24 9.06
N MET A 25 9.49 -3.36 7.81
CA MET A 25 10.01 -4.33 6.83
C MET A 25 11.48 -4.08 6.51
N LEU A 26 11.86 -2.82 6.29
CA LEU A 26 13.25 -2.45 6.05
C LEU A 26 14.12 -2.76 7.27
N ALA A 27 13.65 -2.44 8.48
CA ALA A 27 14.35 -2.77 9.71
C ALA A 27 14.48 -4.30 9.90
N LEU A 28 13.42 -5.07 9.63
CA LEU A 28 13.45 -6.53 9.69
C LEU A 28 14.44 -7.12 8.69
N PHE A 29 14.49 -6.57 7.47
CA PHE A 29 15.44 -6.97 6.45
C PHE A 29 16.90 -6.70 6.87
N ILE A 30 17.17 -5.57 7.53
CA ILE A 30 18.52 -5.22 8.01
C ILE A 30 18.92 -6.06 9.22
N VAL A 31 18.03 -6.21 10.20
CA VAL A 31 18.34 -6.87 11.49
C VAL A 31 18.30 -8.39 11.36
N ARG A 32 17.38 -8.93 10.56
CA ARG A 32 17.14 -10.38 10.45
C ARG A 32 16.74 -10.76 9.02
N PRO A 33 17.70 -10.72 8.06
CA PRO A 33 17.42 -10.97 6.65
C PRO A 33 16.80 -12.35 6.39
N SER A 34 17.16 -13.37 7.18
CA SER A 34 16.61 -14.73 7.06
C SER A 34 15.10 -14.83 7.35
N ALA A 35 14.52 -13.82 7.99
CA ALA A 35 13.08 -13.76 8.23
C ALA A 35 12.29 -13.18 7.03
N VAL A 36 12.99 -12.52 6.10
CA VAL A 36 12.38 -11.87 4.92
C VAL A 36 12.75 -12.61 3.64
N VAL A 37 14.00 -13.05 3.53
CA VAL A 37 14.57 -13.70 2.36
C VAL A 37 14.71 -15.19 2.62
N GLU A 38 14.10 -15.99 1.75
CA GLU A 38 14.11 -17.44 1.85
C GLU A 38 15.25 -18.07 1.06
N VAL A 39 15.38 -17.74 -0.23
CA VAL A 39 16.33 -18.38 -1.14
C VAL A 39 17.53 -17.49 -1.43
N SER A 40 17.31 -16.28 -1.95
CA SER A 40 18.40 -15.35 -2.29
C SER A 40 17.95 -13.90 -2.25
N THR A 41 18.82 -12.99 -1.79
CA THR A 41 18.50 -11.55 -1.82
C THR A 41 18.18 -11.07 -3.24
N GLY A 42 18.77 -11.67 -4.27
CA GLY A 42 18.53 -11.31 -5.67
C GLY A 42 17.12 -11.62 -6.14
N ASP A 43 16.56 -12.78 -5.78
CA ASP A 43 15.19 -13.14 -6.13
C ASP A 43 14.18 -12.19 -5.48
N PHE A 44 14.41 -11.83 -4.22
CA PHE A 44 13.53 -10.95 -3.46
C PHE A 44 13.53 -9.55 -4.06
N MET A 45 14.70 -9.01 -4.40
CA MET A 45 14.80 -7.69 -5.01
C MET A 45 14.13 -7.64 -6.39
N LEU A 46 14.30 -8.67 -7.21
CA LEU A 46 13.72 -8.72 -8.55
C LEU A 46 12.23 -9.05 -8.54
N VAL A 47 11.85 -10.17 -7.94
CA VAL A 47 10.49 -10.72 -8.01
C VAL A 47 9.58 -10.00 -7.03
N THR A 48 9.99 -9.82 -5.78
CA THR A 48 9.12 -9.22 -4.76
C THR A 48 9.13 -7.71 -4.85
N LEU A 49 10.32 -7.08 -4.80
CA LEU A 49 10.40 -5.63 -4.69
C LEU A 49 10.11 -4.94 -6.03
N PHE A 50 10.75 -5.38 -7.12
CA PHE A 50 10.57 -4.74 -8.42
C PHE A 50 9.27 -5.17 -9.11
N LEU A 51 9.10 -6.46 -9.40
CA LEU A 51 7.90 -6.95 -10.09
C LEU A 51 6.65 -6.90 -9.19
N GLY A 52 6.73 -7.50 -8.00
CA GLY A 52 5.65 -7.53 -7.04
C GLY A 52 5.27 -6.13 -6.53
N GLY A 53 6.27 -5.33 -6.11
CA GLY A 53 6.05 -3.97 -5.64
C GLY A 53 5.51 -3.05 -6.74
N GLY A 54 6.03 -3.16 -7.96
CA GLY A 54 5.50 -2.45 -9.12
C GLY A 54 4.03 -2.82 -9.41
N ALA A 55 3.73 -4.12 -9.45
CA ALA A 55 2.37 -4.62 -9.63
C ALA A 55 1.43 -4.19 -8.49
N ALA A 56 1.90 -4.17 -7.24
CA ALA A 56 1.14 -3.73 -6.08
C ALA A 56 0.79 -2.24 -6.18
N TRP A 57 1.77 -1.40 -6.51
CA TRP A 57 1.55 0.03 -6.73
C TRP A 57 0.50 0.28 -7.82
N LEU A 58 0.62 -0.41 -8.96
CA LEU A 58 -0.34 -0.30 -10.06
C LEU A 58 -1.73 -0.81 -9.67
N THR A 59 -1.81 -1.91 -8.93
CA THR A 59 -3.05 -2.49 -8.41
C THR A 59 -3.80 -1.49 -7.54
N GLY A 60 -3.12 -0.90 -6.55
CA GLY A 60 -3.70 0.11 -5.68
C GLY A 60 -4.24 1.31 -6.46
N ARG A 61 -3.46 1.80 -7.43
CA ARG A 61 -3.86 2.89 -8.32
C ARG A 61 -5.09 2.52 -9.15
N ALA A 62 -5.15 1.31 -9.70
CA ALA A 62 -6.26 0.85 -10.52
C ALA A 62 -7.58 0.80 -9.72
N VAL A 63 -7.53 0.27 -8.50
CA VAL A 63 -8.69 0.24 -7.58
C VAL A 63 -9.18 1.66 -7.30
N ALA A 64 -8.27 2.58 -6.98
CA ALA A 64 -8.62 3.97 -6.72
C ALA A 64 -9.22 4.68 -7.95
N LYS A 65 -8.63 4.50 -9.13
CA LYS A 65 -9.12 5.09 -10.40
C LYS A 65 -10.58 4.73 -10.66
N GLY A 66 -10.95 3.48 -10.40
CA GLY A 66 -12.33 2.99 -10.55
C GLY A 66 -13.28 3.38 -9.42
N TRP A 67 -12.89 4.28 -8.52
CA TRP A 67 -13.64 4.68 -7.33
C TRP A 67 -14.05 3.50 -6.40
N LYS A 68 -13.37 2.35 -6.53
CA LYS A 68 -13.70 1.13 -5.79
C LYS A 68 -13.33 1.25 -4.30
N PRO A 69 -13.97 0.46 -3.42
CA PRO A 69 -13.74 0.54 -1.98
C PRO A 69 -12.38 -0.04 -1.58
N PHE A 70 -11.82 0.46 -0.47
CA PHE A 70 -10.48 0.10 0.01
C PHE A 70 -10.25 -1.40 0.32
N PRO A 71 -11.22 -2.16 0.87
CA PRO A 71 -11.03 -3.60 1.14
C PRO A 71 -10.62 -4.41 -0.09
N LEU A 72 -10.95 -3.93 -1.30
CA LEU A 72 -10.52 -4.57 -2.54
C LEU A 72 -9.01 -4.50 -2.76
N VAL A 73 -8.34 -3.46 -2.24
CA VAL A 73 -6.87 -3.37 -2.24
C VAL A 73 -6.27 -4.52 -1.44
N LEU A 74 -6.83 -4.81 -0.26
CA LEU A 74 -6.38 -5.92 0.57
C LEU A 74 -6.55 -7.25 -0.15
N ALA A 75 -7.75 -7.52 -0.70
CA ALA A 75 -8.02 -8.76 -1.43
C ALA A 75 -7.07 -8.96 -2.62
N TYR A 76 -6.82 -7.92 -3.41
CA TYR A 76 -5.90 -8.01 -4.55
C TYR A 76 -4.43 -8.10 -4.13
N SER A 77 -4.01 -7.46 -3.04
CA SER A 77 -2.66 -7.63 -2.50
C SER A 77 -2.41 -9.07 -2.02
N LEU A 78 -3.40 -9.71 -1.38
CA LEU A 78 -3.27 -11.12 -0.96
C LEU A 78 -3.15 -12.06 -2.17
N LEU A 79 -3.96 -11.84 -3.21
CA LEU A 79 -3.88 -12.61 -4.44
C LEU A 79 -2.55 -12.38 -5.18
N LEU A 80 -2.10 -11.12 -5.25
CA LEU A 80 -0.82 -10.76 -5.85
C LEU A 80 0.35 -11.40 -5.10
N THR A 81 0.29 -11.45 -3.77
CA THR A 81 1.31 -12.12 -2.95
C THR A 81 1.37 -13.60 -3.27
N ALA A 82 0.22 -14.26 -3.43
CA ALA A 82 0.19 -15.67 -3.83
C ALA A 82 0.86 -15.89 -5.20
N ALA A 83 0.65 -14.98 -6.15
CA ALA A 83 1.31 -15.02 -7.46
C ALA A 83 2.84 -14.81 -7.35
N VAL A 84 3.29 -13.86 -6.52
CA VAL A 84 4.73 -13.63 -6.26
C VAL A 84 5.38 -14.85 -5.62
N ARG A 85 4.75 -15.48 -4.62
CA ARG A 85 5.24 -16.72 -3.99
C ARG A 85 5.27 -17.89 -4.98
N PHE A 86 4.30 -17.97 -5.88
CA PHE A 86 4.34 -18.96 -6.96
C PHE A 86 5.56 -18.75 -7.87
N CYS A 87 5.93 -17.52 -8.21
CA CYS A 87 7.15 -17.23 -8.97
C CYS A 87 8.42 -17.66 -8.21
N HIS A 88 8.50 -17.41 -6.90
CA HIS A 88 9.61 -17.87 -6.06
C HIS A 88 9.75 -19.40 -6.05
N PHE A 89 8.63 -20.11 -5.91
CA PHE A 89 8.60 -21.56 -6.00
C PHE A 89 9.06 -22.06 -7.39
N ALA A 90 8.46 -21.52 -8.46
CA ALA A 90 8.66 -22.03 -9.81
C ALA A 90 10.06 -21.73 -10.37
N LEU A 91 10.63 -20.56 -10.07
CA LEU A 91 11.89 -20.09 -10.65
C LEU A 91 13.10 -20.36 -9.75
N PHE A 92 12.91 -20.28 -8.43
CA PHE A 92 14.01 -20.32 -7.45
C PHE A 92 13.91 -21.50 -6.48
N LYS A 93 12.97 -22.42 -6.69
CA LYS A 93 12.75 -23.61 -5.86
C LYS A 93 12.48 -23.26 -4.38
N GLY A 94 11.89 -22.10 -4.09
CA GLY A 94 11.41 -21.74 -2.75
C GLY A 94 10.25 -22.62 -2.29
N THR A 95 9.82 -22.51 -1.04
CA THR A 95 8.66 -23.24 -0.50
C THR A 95 7.35 -22.49 -0.73
N LEU A 96 6.40 -23.17 -1.37
CA LEU A 96 5.13 -22.55 -1.75
C LEU A 96 4.24 -22.24 -0.52
N PHE A 97 4.20 -23.14 0.45
CA PHE A 97 3.31 -23.06 1.63
C PHE A 97 4.01 -22.57 2.92
N ALA A 98 5.08 -21.79 2.81
CA ALA A 98 5.64 -21.13 3.99
C ALA A 98 4.85 -19.85 4.32
N LEU A 99 3.96 -19.98 5.30
CA LEU A 99 3.01 -18.95 5.71
C LEU A 99 3.71 -17.70 6.27
N ASP A 100 4.82 -17.88 6.98
CA ASP A 100 5.56 -16.77 7.59
C ASP A 100 6.06 -15.77 6.53
N TYR A 101 6.73 -16.27 5.49
CA TYR A 101 7.19 -15.47 4.36
C TYR A 101 6.02 -14.90 3.53
N TYR A 102 4.92 -15.65 3.39
CA TYR A 102 3.72 -15.14 2.73
C TYR A 102 3.16 -13.91 3.45
N LEU A 103 3.05 -13.95 4.79
CA LEU A 103 2.53 -12.82 5.56
C LEU A 103 3.46 -11.60 5.49
N VAL A 104 4.77 -11.83 5.54
CA VAL A 104 5.78 -10.77 5.39
C VAL A 104 5.67 -10.09 4.02
N GLU A 105 5.62 -10.85 2.94
CA GLU A 105 5.44 -10.30 1.59
C GLU A 105 4.07 -9.65 1.41
N ALA A 106 3.01 -10.23 1.99
CA ALA A 106 1.67 -9.66 1.94
C ALA A 106 1.62 -8.28 2.58
N VAL A 107 2.25 -8.09 3.75
CA VAL A 107 2.34 -6.80 4.43
C VAL A 107 3.10 -5.79 3.56
N LEU A 108 4.22 -6.19 2.97
CA LEU A 108 5.01 -5.34 2.07
C LEU A 108 4.20 -4.88 0.86
N LEU A 109 3.62 -5.83 0.12
CA LEU A 109 2.86 -5.52 -1.10
C LEU A 109 1.57 -4.76 -0.79
N PHE A 110 0.89 -5.09 0.31
CA PHE A 110 -0.28 -4.34 0.76
C PHE A 110 0.05 -2.90 1.15
N ALA A 111 1.18 -2.67 1.81
CA ALA A 111 1.63 -1.32 2.14
C ALA A 111 1.90 -0.49 0.87
N ILE A 112 2.61 -1.06 -0.11
CA ILE A 112 2.87 -0.41 -1.41
C ILE A 112 1.57 -0.13 -2.16
N ALA A 113 0.66 -1.11 -2.23
CA ALA A 113 -0.64 -0.95 -2.88
C ALA A 113 -1.50 0.13 -2.20
N THR A 114 -1.47 0.21 -0.87
CA THR A 114 -2.18 1.25 -0.10
C THR A 114 -1.67 2.65 -0.45
N LEU A 115 -0.35 2.84 -0.55
CA LEU A 115 0.23 4.11 -0.98
C LEU A 115 -0.15 4.45 -2.43
N GLY A 116 -0.15 3.45 -3.32
CA GLY A 116 -0.60 3.59 -4.70
C GLY A 116 -2.06 4.03 -4.79
N PHE A 117 -2.95 3.39 -4.03
CA PHE A 117 -4.36 3.77 -3.91
C PHE A 117 -4.51 5.20 -3.41
N ARG A 118 -3.77 5.56 -2.35
CA ARG A 118 -3.84 6.88 -1.72
C ARG A 118 -3.38 7.99 -2.67
N SER A 119 -2.36 7.74 -3.50
CA SER A 119 -1.85 8.71 -4.47
C SER A 119 -2.93 9.16 -5.45
N VAL A 120 -3.72 8.22 -5.98
CA VAL A 120 -4.83 8.51 -6.90
C VAL A 120 -6.01 9.11 -6.16
N ARG A 121 -6.33 8.60 -4.96
CA ARG A 121 -7.45 9.13 -4.18
C ARG A 121 -7.27 10.60 -3.85
N LYS A 122 -6.04 11.01 -3.50
CA LYS A 122 -5.68 12.41 -3.29
C LYS A 122 -5.93 13.24 -4.55
N GLN A 123 -5.42 12.81 -5.70
CA GLN A 123 -5.63 13.50 -6.97
C GLN A 123 -7.11 13.64 -7.31
N GLN A 124 -7.90 12.58 -7.12
CA GLN A 124 -9.35 12.61 -7.33
C GLN A 124 -10.03 13.65 -6.46
N MET A 125 -9.71 13.72 -5.16
CA MET A 125 -10.31 14.69 -4.25
C MET A 125 -9.90 16.12 -4.58
N THR A 126 -8.62 16.37 -4.85
CA THR A 126 -8.14 17.74 -5.10
C THR A 126 -8.40 18.27 -6.51
N ALA A 127 -8.62 17.39 -7.49
CA ALA A 127 -8.85 17.80 -8.88
C ALA A 127 -10.33 17.77 -9.28
N ARG A 128 -11.11 16.81 -8.74
CA ARG A 128 -12.54 16.69 -9.06
C ARG A 128 -13.45 17.34 -8.04
N TYR A 129 -12.99 17.55 -6.81
CA TYR A 129 -13.74 18.18 -5.73
C TYR A 129 -12.98 19.39 -5.18
N ASP A 130 -12.34 20.15 -6.07
CA ASP A 130 -11.49 21.31 -5.72
C ASP A 130 -12.22 22.45 -5.00
N TRP A 131 -13.54 22.54 -5.20
CA TRP A 131 -14.43 23.47 -4.49
C TRP A 131 -14.58 23.13 -3.01
N LEU A 132 -14.41 21.85 -2.63
CA LEU A 132 -14.55 21.36 -1.26
C LEU A 132 -13.18 21.07 -0.62
N TYR A 133 -12.21 20.57 -1.40
CA TYR A 133 -10.93 20.09 -0.90
C TYR A 133 -9.73 20.74 -1.57
N GLU A 134 -8.68 20.98 -0.79
CA GLU A 134 -7.38 21.46 -1.25
C GLU A 134 -6.23 20.53 -0.82
N SER A 135 -5.10 20.60 -1.53
CA SER A 135 -3.92 19.78 -1.23
C SER A 135 -3.28 20.20 0.10
N ALA A 136 -3.00 19.24 0.97
CA ALA A 136 -2.38 19.45 2.29
C ALA A 136 -1.05 18.69 2.44
N GLY A 137 -0.45 18.27 1.33
CA GLY A 137 0.81 17.51 1.29
C GLY A 137 0.88 16.54 0.12
N PRO A 138 1.88 15.64 0.10
CA PRO A 138 2.08 14.71 -1.01
C PRO A 138 0.91 13.72 -1.17
N LEU A 139 0.40 13.17 -0.07
CA LEU A 139 -0.67 12.17 -0.01
C LEU A 139 -1.89 12.60 0.82
N SER A 140 -1.90 13.86 1.27
CA SER A 140 -2.92 14.45 2.14
C SER A 140 -3.70 15.57 1.44
N TRP A 141 -4.93 15.76 1.88
CA TRP A 141 -5.83 16.85 1.48
C TRP A 141 -6.66 17.29 2.69
N ARG A 142 -7.20 18.52 2.64
CA ARG A 142 -8.03 19.12 3.68
C ARG A 142 -9.23 19.81 3.05
N ASN A 143 -10.24 20.14 3.86
CA ASN A 143 -11.32 21.02 3.43
C ASN A 143 -10.77 22.43 3.15
N LYS A 144 -11.39 23.12 2.19
CA LYS A 144 -11.10 24.54 1.92
C LYS A 144 -11.71 25.41 3.03
N ALA A 145 -11.03 26.50 3.39
CA ALA A 145 -11.54 27.45 4.39
C ALA A 145 -12.90 28.02 3.95
N GLY A 146 -13.90 27.96 4.85
CA GLY A 146 -15.28 28.41 4.60
C GLY A 146 -16.28 27.31 4.24
N THR A 147 -15.85 26.07 3.98
CA THR A 147 -16.77 24.93 3.81
C THR A 147 -17.08 24.20 5.12
N ASP A 148 -16.31 24.49 6.18
CA ASP A 148 -16.49 23.92 7.51
C ASP A 148 -17.52 24.71 8.36
N GLU A 149 -17.93 25.91 7.93
CA GLU A 149 -18.78 26.85 8.70
C GLU A 149 -20.28 26.76 8.34
N THR A 150 -20.62 26.07 7.24
CA THR A 150 -21.99 25.95 6.72
C THR A 150 -22.66 24.59 6.98
N ALA A 151 -22.06 23.73 7.81
CA ALA A 151 -22.50 22.36 8.07
C ALA A 151 -23.05 22.13 9.49
#